data_AF-A0A9E3ZZ21-F1
#
_entry.id   AF-A0A9E3ZZ21-F1
#
_cell.length_a   1.000
_cell.length_b   1.000
_cell.length_c   1.000
_cell.angle_alpha   90.00
_cell.angle_beta   90.00
_cell.angle_gamma   90.00
#
_symmetry.space_group_name_H-M   'P 1'
#
loop_
_entity.id
_entity.type
_entity.pdbx_description
1 polymer ?
#
loop_
_entity_poly.entity_id
_entity_poly.type
_entity_poly.pdbx_seq_one_letter_code
_entity_poly.pdbx_strand_id
1 'polypeptide(L)' 'HCASRVPAEILGLGDRKGRLAAGYDADLLVLDPELRPAAVYLAGERVAPD' A
#
# COMPACT_ATOMS: atom_id res chain seq x y z
N HIS A 1 7.47 0.42 7.67
CA HIS A 1 7.92 1.80 7.34
C HIS A 1 8.88 1.85 6.16
N CYS A 2 9.95 1.04 6.13
CA CYS A 2 10.95 1.09 5.06
C CYS A 2 10.41 0.74 3.66
N ALA A 3 9.39 -0.12 3.58
CA ALA A 3 8.83 -0.58 2.30
C ALA A 3 7.66 0.28 1.77
N SER A 4 7.28 1.37 2.45
CA SER A 4 6.13 2.18 2.03
C SER A 4 6.26 3.66 2.42
N ARG A 5 6.22 3.97 3.73
CA ARG A 5 6.29 5.35 4.25
C ARG A 5 7.57 6.08 3.85
N VAL A 6 8.73 5.47 4.10
CA VAL A 6 10.03 6.10 3.83
C VAL A 6 10.23 6.42 2.34
N PRO A 7 10.01 5.48 1.39
CA PRO A 7 10.13 5.82 -0.02
C PRO A 7 9.08 6.85 -0.47
N ALA A 8 7.84 6.79 0.06
CA ALA A 8 6.83 7.81 -0.24
C ALA A 8 7.27 9.21 0.21
N GLU A 9 7.86 9.35 1.39
CA GLU A 9 8.39 10.64 1.88
C GLU A 9 9.57 11.15 1.03
N ILE A 10 10.52 10.28 0.69
CA ILE A 10 11.68 10.63 -0.16
C ILE A 10 11.23 11.11 -1.55
N LEU A 11 10.19 10.48 -2.10
CA LEU A 11 9.63 10.83 -3.42
C LEU A 11 8.63 11.99 -3.38
N GLY A 12 8.37 12.60 -2.21
CA GLY A 12 7.40 13.68 -2.09
C GLY A 12 5.93 13.25 -2.24
N LEU A 13 5.63 11.97 -2.01
CA LEU A 13 4.30 11.36 -2.09
C LEU A 13 3.69 11.07 -0.71
N GLY A 14 4.35 11.50 0.37
CA GLY A 14 4.00 11.13 1.75
C GLY A 14 2.65 11.67 2.24
N ASP A 15 2.02 12.58 1.49
CA ASP A 15 0.69 13.15 1.73
C ASP A 15 -0.45 12.26 1.18
N ARG A 16 -0.15 11.36 0.24
CA ARG A 16 -1.15 10.46 -0.39
C ARG A 16 -0.74 8.99 -0.49
N LYS A 17 0.52 8.63 -0.25
CA LYS A 17 1.04 7.24 -0.25
C LYS A 17 1.76 6.88 1.05
N GLY A 18 1.91 5.59 1.29
CA GLY A 18 2.78 5.06 2.34
C GLY A 18 2.17 5.00 3.75
N ARG A 19 0.89 5.35 3.90
CA ARG A 19 0.10 5.23 5.14
C ARG A 19 -1.31 4.74 4.84
N LEU A 20 -1.89 3.99 5.76
CA LEU A 20 -3.31 3.66 5.77
C LEU A 20 -4.06 4.74 6.55
N ALA A 21 -4.59 5.74 5.85
CA ALA A 21 -5.31 6.86 6.45
C ALA A 21 -6.34 7.43 5.46
N ALA A 22 -7.38 8.08 5.98
CA ALA A 22 -8.38 8.74 5.13
C ALA A 22 -7.72 9.83 4.27
N GLY A 23 -8.14 9.93 3.00
CA GLY A 23 -7.59 10.86 2.02
C GLY A 23 -6.32 10.38 1.29
N TYR A 24 -5.77 9.22 1.66
CA TYR A 24 -4.67 8.58 0.95
C TYR A 24 -5.19 7.67 -0.16
N ASP A 25 -4.37 7.42 -1.17
CA ASP A 25 -4.71 6.50 -2.24
C ASP A 25 -4.87 5.08 -1.69
N ALA A 26 -5.90 4.37 -2.15
CA ALA A 26 -6.21 3.00 -1.74
C ALA A 26 -5.31 1.95 -2.42
N ASP A 27 -4.00 2.12 -2.28
CA ASP A 27 -2.98 1.17 -2.73
C ASP A 27 -2.54 0.30 -1.56
N LEU A 28 -2.99 -0.96 -1.54
CA LEU A 28 -2.85 -1.84 -0.39
C LEU A 28 -2.28 -3.19 -0.79
N LEU A 29 -1.41 -3.73 0.05
CA LEU A 29 -0.95 -5.12 0.02
C LEU A 29 -1.42 -5.79 1.31
N VAL A 30 -2.24 -6.82 1.18
CA VAL A 30 -2.62 -7.70 2.29
C VAL A 30 -1.70 -8.91 2.24
N LEU A 31 -1.09 -9.23 3.38
CA LEU A 31 -0.20 -10.37 3.53
C LEU A 31 -0.85 -11.42 4.45
N ASP A 32 -0.57 -12.69 4.17
CA ASP A 32 -0.86 -13.77 5.10
C ASP A 32 0.20 -13.83 6.24
N PRO A 33 0.03 -14.73 7.24
CA PRO A 33 0.99 -14.86 8.34
C PRO A 33 2.41 -15.25 7.92
N GLU A 34 2.58 -15.85 6.73
CA GLU A 34 3.86 -16.21 6.13
C GLU A 34 4.43 -15.09 5.23
N LEU A 35 3.81 -13.91 5.24
CA LEU A 35 4.18 -12.74 4.44
C LEU A 35 4.04 -12.96 2.92
N ARG A 36 3.14 -13.85 2.50
CA ARG A 36 2.79 -14.02 1.09
C ARG A 36 1.62 -13.09 0.73
N PRO A 37 1.58 -12.53 -0.50
CA PRO A 37 0.46 -11.71 -0.95
C PRO A 37 -0.86 -12.48 -0.93
N ALA A 38 -1.84 -11.96 -0.18
CA ALA A 38 -3.20 -12.49 -0.09
C ALA A 38 -4.23 -11.59 -0.81
N ALA A 39 -3.92 -10.31 -1.00
CA ALA A 39 -4.66 -9.35 -1.84
C ALA A 39 -3.77 -8.18 -2.23
N VAL A 40 -3.94 -7.64 -3.43
CA VAL A 40 -3.33 -6.42 -3.93
C VAL A 40 -4.43 -5.52 -4.45
N TYR A 41 -4.48 -4.29 -3.93
CA TYR A 41 -5.39 -3.25 -4.37
C TYR A 41 -4.58 -2.12 -4.99
N LEU A 42 -5.00 -1.68 -6.18
CA LEU A 42 -4.48 -0.50 -6.86
C LEU A 42 -5.63 0.48 -7.07
N ALA A 43 -5.52 1.68 -6.51
CA ALA A 43 -6.58 2.69 -6.55
C ALA A 43 -7.96 2.15 -6.10
N GLY A 44 -7.97 1.25 -5.11
CA GLY A 44 -9.18 0.62 -4.57
C GLY A 44 -9.65 -0.62 -5.34
N GLU A 45 -9.10 -0.90 -6.52
CA GLU A 45 -9.44 -2.07 -7.31
C GLU A 45 -8.57 -3.26 -6.95
N ARG A 46 -9.18 -4.42 -6.72
CA ARG A 46 -8.44 -5.66 -6.46
C ARG A 46 -7.86 -6.19 -7.77
N VAL A 47 -6.54 -6.27 -7.86
CA VAL A 47 -5.81 -6.71 -9.07
C VAL A 47 -5.06 -8.03 -8.89
N ALA A 48 -4.95 -8.50 -7.65
CA ALA A 48 -4.44 -9.82 -7.32
C ALA A 48 -4.88 -10.20 -5.89
N PRO A 49 -4.70 -11.45 -5.46
CA PRO A 49 -4.70 -12.68 -6.25
C PRO A 49 -6.08 -13.34 -6.19
N ASP A 50 -6.71 -13.58 -7.33
CA ASP A 50 -7.96 -14.34 -7.55
C ASP A 50 -8.94 -14.51 -6.37
#